data_AF-A0A9Q1K5B1-F1
#
_entry.id   AF-A0A9Q1K5B1-F1
#
_cell.length_a   1.000
_cell.length_b   1.000
_cell.length_c   1.000
_cell.angle_alpha   90.00
_cell.angle_beta   90.00
_cell.angle_gamma   90.00
#
_symmetry.space_group_name_H-M   'P 1'
#
loop_
_entity.id
_entity.type
_entity.pdbx_description
1 polymer ?
#
loop_
_entity_poly.entity_id
_entity_poly.type
_entity_poly.pdbx_seq_one_letter_code
_entity_poly.pdbx_strand_id
1 'polypeptide(L)'
;MCVQDSDHPADQDLLKSSNLYHTQPPINSNNGNSNDNSNHNNGISNEGPPDFQSQIDFLNAQMQNSSSPNSNSLPLESISEDTAVALDEERNASPDFLPILRSGEWADIGGRDYMEDTHVCIADLAKKFGCGTGGDEAISFYGVANAGDCRAVLSRRGVALVMSKDHRPCCKNERTRIESLGGFVEYGYLNGQLAVTRALGDWHLEGMKQSSNMGGGPLSAEPELELITLTREDEFLIIASDGIWEFFSNQNAVDFARRRLQVHNDVKLCCKEIIEEAMKRGATDNLTVVMVCFHLDSPPPIAAPQKMRVRRSISAEGLQNLKLLLQG
;
A
#
# COMPACT_ATOMS: atom_id res chain seq x y z
N MET A 1 6.20 4.37 5.65
CA MET A 1 6.96 3.83 4.51
C MET A 1 7.27 2.38 4.85
N CYS A 2 6.66 1.42 4.16
CA CYS A 2 7.11 0.03 4.19
C CYS A 2 8.04 -0.14 3.00
N VAL A 3 9.27 -0.56 3.25
CA VAL A 3 10.27 -0.87 2.23
C VAL A 3 10.54 -2.36 2.37
N GLN A 4 10.18 -3.11 1.34
CA GLN A 4 10.55 -4.50 1.18
C GLN A 4 11.79 -4.51 0.30
N ASP A 5 12.92 -4.99 0.83
CA ASP A 5 14.10 -5.26 0.00
C ASP A 5 13.74 -6.41 -0.95
N SER A 6 14.04 -6.24 -2.24
CA SER A 6 13.56 -7.16 -3.27
C SER A 6 14.24 -8.53 -3.20
N ASP A 7 13.46 -9.62 -3.19
CA ASP A 7 13.96 -11.00 -3.27
C ASP A 7 14.96 -11.15 -4.44
N HIS A 8 16.25 -11.38 -4.13
CA HIS A 8 17.23 -11.78 -5.13
C HIS A 8 17.50 -13.29 -5.06
N PRO A 9 17.22 -14.07 -6.12
CA PRO A 9 17.54 -15.50 -6.15
C PRO A 9 19.04 -15.84 -6.13
N ALA A 10 19.95 -14.86 -6.26
CA ALA A 10 21.40 -15.13 -6.40
C ALA A 10 22.19 -15.23 -5.08
N ASP A 11 21.60 -14.88 -3.93
CA ASP A 11 22.36 -14.83 -2.66
C ASP A 11 22.45 -16.18 -1.91
N GLN A 12 21.85 -17.25 -2.45
CA GLN A 12 21.89 -18.57 -1.81
C GLN A 12 23.18 -19.39 -2.08
N ASP A 13 24.02 -19.01 -3.05
CA ASP A 13 25.16 -19.85 -3.48
C ASP A 13 26.57 -19.28 -3.18
N LEU A 14 26.71 -18.04 -2.70
CA LEU A 14 28.04 -17.42 -2.50
C LEU A 14 28.54 -17.36 -1.04
N LEU A 15 27.70 -17.65 -0.04
CA LEU A 15 28.08 -17.61 1.38
C LEU A 15 28.52 -18.96 1.98
N LYS A 16 28.57 -20.05 1.18
CA LYS A 16 29.05 -21.38 1.64
C LYS A 16 30.54 -21.65 1.38
N SER A 17 31.29 -20.69 0.81
CA SER A 17 32.69 -20.92 0.45
C SER A 17 33.64 -19.80 0.90
N SER A 18 33.65 -19.44 2.19
CA SER A 18 34.77 -18.70 2.78
C SER A 18 34.80 -18.80 4.30
N ASN A 19 34.94 -20.02 4.83
CA ASN A 19 35.43 -20.25 6.19
C ASN A 19 36.83 -20.85 6.11
N LEU A 20 37.85 -20.00 6.05
CA LEU A 20 39.24 -20.31 6.40
C LEU A 20 40.03 -19.00 6.43
N TYR A 21 40.26 -18.45 7.62
CA TYR A 21 41.59 -18.25 8.21
C TYR A 21 41.53 -17.31 9.43
N HIS A 22 41.93 -17.90 10.56
CA HIS A 22 42.68 -17.36 11.69
C HIS A 22 42.46 -15.93 12.20
N THR A 23 42.04 -15.89 13.46
CA THR A 23 42.16 -14.80 14.44
C THR A 23 43.61 -14.46 14.81
N GLN A 24 43.93 -13.15 14.92
CA GLN A 24 44.86 -12.51 15.90
C GLN A 24 44.76 -10.95 15.83
N PRO A 25 45.16 -10.21 16.89
CA PRO A 25 44.47 -8.99 17.41
C PRO A 25 45.18 -7.65 17.05
N PRO A 26 44.71 -6.45 17.53
CA PRO A 26 45.02 -5.16 16.92
C PRO A 26 46.34 -4.54 17.42
N ILE A 27 47.01 -3.75 16.57
CA ILE A 27 48.15 -2.92 16.96
C ILE A 27 47.91 -1.45 16.57
N ASN A 28 48.27 -0.62 17.54
CA ASN A 28 48.16 0.83 17.68
C ASN A 28 48.87 1.70 16.63
N SER A 29 48.27 2.88 16.41
CA SER A 29 48.84 4.23 16.20
C SER A 29 50.30 4.41 15.75
N ASN A 30 50.52 5.16 14.66
CA ASN A 30 51.23 6.46 14.72
C ASN A 30 51.26 7.23 13.38
N ASN A 31 51.10 8.55 13.55
CA ASN A 31 51.44 9.72 12.73
C ASN A 31 52.24 9.58 11.42
N GLY A 32 51.79 10.33 10.41
CA GLY A 32 52.59 10.75 9.25
C GLY A 32 51.92 11.93 8.54
N ASN A 33 52.26 13.14 8.99
CA ASN A 33 51.83 14.42 8.44
C ASN A 33 52.62 14.72 7.15
N SER A 34 51.98 15.14 6.06
CA SER A 34 52.60 15.93 4.98
C SER A 34 51.53 16.64 4.14
N ASN A 35 51.56 17.97 4.23
CA ASN A 35 50.85 18.89 3.35
C ASN A 35 51.38 18.79 1.92
N ASP A 36 50.51 18.91 0.91
CA ASP A 36 50.81 19.71 -0.27
C ASP A 36 49.53 20.25 -0.92
N ASN A 37 49.53 21.57 -1.13
CA ASN A 37 48.50 22.35 -1.81
C ASN A 37 48.63 22.19 -3.33
N SER A 38 47.52 22.02 -4.04
CA SER A 38 47.28 22.80 -5.28
C SER A 38 45.82 22.75 -5.72
N ASN A 39 45.26 23.95 -5.91
CA ASN A 39 43.98 24.24 -6.52
C ASN A 39 43.86 23.66 -7.93
N HIS A 40 42.71 23.05 -8.26
CA HIS A 40 42.03 23.24 -9.54
C HIS A 40 40.51 23.15 -9.34
N ASN A 41 39.84 24.30 -9.48
CA ASN A 41 38.40 24.41 -9.65
C ASN A 41 37.99 23.75 -10.97
N ASN A 42 36.99 22.87 -10.93
CA ASN A 42 36.00 22.77 -11.99
C ASN A 42 34.66 22.39 -11.36
N GLY A 43 33.71 23.33 -11.45
CA GLY A 43 32.37 23.19 -10.93
C GLY A 43 31.58 22.16 -11.73
N ILE A 44 31.04 21.18 -11.01
CA ILE A 44 29.85 20.43 -11.41
C ILE A 44 28.93 20.54 -10.20
N SER A 45 27.90 21.37 -10.31
CA SER A 45 26.82 21.45 -9.34
C SER A 45 26.11 20.11 -9.32
N ASN A 46 26.39 19.30 -8.29
CA ASN A 46 25.54 18.18 -7.90
C ASN A 46 24.21 18.78 -7.45
N GLU A 47 23.20 18.75 -8.31
CA GLU A 47 21.83 18.93 -7.84
C GLU A 47 21.51 17.73 -6.95
N GLY A 48 21.39 18.00 -5.65
CA GLY A 48 20.89 17.04 -4.69
C GLY A 48 19.44 16.66 -5.00
N PRO A 49 18.89 15.64 -4.31
CA PRO A 49 17.50 15.25 -4.48
C PRO A 49 16.58 16.46 -4.25
N PRO A 50 15.47 16.58 -4.99
CA PRO A 50 14.60 17.74 -4.94
C PRO A 50 14.14 18.03 -3.52
N ASP A 51 14.22 19.31 -3.15
CA ASP A 51 13.84 19.81 -1.82
C ASP A 51 12.39 19.41 -1.50
N PHE A 52 12.15 19.04 -0.25
CA PHE A 52 10.86 18.50 0.24
C PHE A 52 9.70 19.46 -0.06
N GLN A 53 9.99 20.76 -0.11
CA GLN A 53 9.04 21.81 -0.48
C GLN A 53 8.55 21.67 -1.94
N SER A 54 9.43 21.33 -2.86
CA SER A 54 9.07 21.13 -4.29
C SER A 54 8.14 19.94 -4.51
N GLN A 55 8.23 18.91 -3.67
CA GLN A 55 7.33 17.76 -3.70
C GLN A 55 5.94 18.12 -3.16
N ILE A 56 5.87 18.94 -2.09
CA ILE A 56 4.60 19.48 -1.59
C ILE A 56 3.94 20.39 -2.62
N ASP A 57 4.74 21.23 -3.30
CA ASP A 57 4.23 22.12 -4.34
C ASP A 57 3.70 21.33 -5.55
N PHE A 58 4.33 20.21 -5.90
CA PHE A 58 3.84 19.28 -6.93
C PHE A 58 2.49 18.64 -6.54
N LEU A 59 2.35 18.18 -5.30
CA LEU A 59 1.08 17.65 -4.77
C LEU A 59 -0.03 18.71 -4.78
N ASN A 60 0.29 19.94 -4.38
CA ASN A 60 -0.66 21.06 -4.40
C ASN A 60 -1.10 21.42 -5.83
N ALA A 61 -0.20 21.34 -6.82
CA ALA A 61 -0.52 21.60 -8.22
C ALA A 61 -1.46 20.53 -8.82
N GLN A 62 -1.33 19.26 -8.42
CA GLN A 62 -2.26 18.22 -8.86
C GLN A 62 -3.68 18.41 -8.29
N MET A 63 -3.82 18.94 -7.08
CA MET A 63 -5.13 19.22 -6.48
C MET A 63 -5.88 20.38 -7.17
N GLN A 64 -5.18 21.30 -7.85
CA GLN A 64 -5.81 22.44 -8.53
C GLN A 64 -6.33 22.10 -9.95
N ASN A 65 -5.78 21.08 -10.59
CA ASN A 65 -6.11 20.72 -11.98
C ASN A 65 -7.39 19.87 -12.14
N SER A 66 -8.06 19.47 -11.07
CA SER A 66 -9.31 18.69 -11.11
C SER A 66 -10.57 19.55 -11.18
N SER A 67 -10.47 20.88 -11.32
CA SER A 67 -11.62 21.79 -11.32
C SER A 67 -11.69 22.67 -12.58
N SER A 68 -12.25 22.14 -13.67
CA SER A 68 -12.90 22.96 -14.71
C SER A 68 -13.82 22.12 -15.62
N PRO A 69 -15.11 22.47 -15.76
CA PRO A 69 -16.03 21.80 -16.68
C PRO A 69 -16.07 22.52 -18.02
N ASN A 70 -15.84 21.80 -19.13
CA ASN A 70 -16.13 22.32 -20.46
C ASN A 70 -17.32 21.57 -21.07
N SER A 71 -18.35 22.36 -21.35
CA SER A 71 -19.64 21.99 -21.92
C SER A 71 -19.64 22.01 -23.46
N ASN A 72 -20.67 21.35 -24.02
CA ASN A 72 -21.26 21.41 -25.39
C ASN A 72 -21.03 20.11 -26.20
N SER A 73 -22.01 19.42 -26.81
CA SER A 73 -23.49 19.48 -26.82
C SER A 73 -24.04 18.31 -27.68
N LEU A 74 -24.94 17.49 -27.12
CA LEU A 74 -26.21 16.89 -27.65
C LEU A 74 -26.25 15.98 -28.93
N PRO A 75 -27.37 15.25 -29.22
CA PRO A 75 -28.06 14.21 -28.42
C PRO A 75 -28.51 12.99 -29.28
N LEU A 76 -28.89 11.86 -28.66
CA LEU A 76 -29.84 10.89 -29.27
C LEU A 76 -30.55 10.06 -28.20
N GLU A 77 -31.88 10.10 -28.23
CA GLU A 77 -32.85 9.53 -27.29
C GLU A 77 -33.16 8.04 -27.56
N SER A 78 -33.45 7.29 -26.48
CA SER A 78 -34.66 6.45 -26.30
C SER A 78 -34.55 5.67 -24.97
N ILE A 79 -35.23 6.07 -23.88
CA ILE A 79 -36.54 5.58 -23.37
C ILE A 79 -36.52 4.04 -23.17
N SER A 80 -36.65 3.43 -21.97
CA SER A 80 -37.67 3.61 -20.93
C SER A 80 -37.31 3.01 -19.54
N GLU A 81 -37.73 3.74 -18.50
CA GLU A 81 -38.47 3.34 -17.26
C GLU A 81 -37.78 2.61 -16.08
N ASP A 82 -37.27 3.45 -15.17
CA ASP A 82 -37.72 3.63 -13.77
C ASP A 82 -37.81 2.43 -12.80
N THR A 83 -36.82 2.36 -11.91
CA THR A 83 -37.10 2.28 -10.47
C THR A 83 -36.21 3.28 -9.77
N ALA A 84 -36.81 4.40 -9.39
CA ALA A 84 -36.19 5.47 -8.61
C ALA A 84 -35.71 4.93 -7.25
N VAL A 85 -34.38 4.88 -7.09
CA VAL A 85 -33.77 5.07 -5.78
C VAL A 85 -33.16 6.46 -5.85
N ALA A 86 -33.82 7.40 -5.18
CA ALA A 86 -33.41 8.78 -5.11
C ALA A 86 -31.93 8.87 -4.69
N LEU A 87 -31.21 9.69 -5.44
CA LEU A 87 -29.90 10.22 -5.08
C LEU A 87 -30.05 11.01 -3.77
N ASP A 88 -29.67 10.39 -2.66
CA ASP A 88 -29.35 11.09 -1.41
C ASP A 88 -27.83 11.41 -1.35
N GLU A 89 -27.23 11.79 -2.49
CA GLU A 89 -25.79 12.11 -2.58
C GLU A 89 -25.44 13.54 -2.12
N GLU A 90 -26.41 14.37 -1.72
CA GLU A 90 -26.13 15.79 -1.38
C GLU A 90 -26.57 16.23 0.02
N ARG A 91 -26.42 15.39 1.07
CA ARG A 91 -26.82 15.85 2.42
C ARG A 91 -25.95 15.56 3.64
N ASN A 92 -24.72 15.04 3.52
CA ASN A 92 -23.90 14.80 4.73
C ASN A 92 -22.37 14.99 4.61
N ALA A 93 -21.85 15.60 3.54
CA ALA A 93 -20.45 16.04 3.55
C ALA A 93 -20.33 17.33 4.40
N SER A 94 -20.27 17.19 5.73
CA SER A 94 -19.80 18.29 6.57
C SER A 94 -18.32 18.52 6.21
N PRO A 95 -17.90 19.73 5.83
CA PRO A 95 -16.51 20.00 5.43
C PRO A 95 -15.50 19.80 6.58
N ASP A 96 -15.97 19.70 7.84
CA ASP A 96 -15.14 19.67 9.03
C ASP A 96 -14.93 18.27 9.64
N PHE A 97 -14.51 17.27 8.85
CA PHE A 97 -13.98 16.05 9.46
C PHE A 97 -12.50 16.21 9.77
N LEU A 98 -12.18 16.34 11.06
CA LEU A 98 -10.84 16.27 11.60
C LEU A 98 -10.61 14.90 12.22
N PRO A 99 -9.80 14.01 11.60
CA PRO A 99 -9.55 12.68 12.13
C PRO A 99 -8.71 12.77 13.41
N ILE A 100 -8.97 11.85 14.34
CA ILE A 100 -8.07 11.61 15.47
C ILE A 100 -7.22 10.40 15.10
N LEU A 101 -5.94 10.64 14.83
CA LEU A 101 -5.02 9.60 14.39
C LEU A 101 -4.54 8.76 15.57
N ARG A 102 -4.73 7.44 15.45
CA ARG A 102 -4.09 6.43 16.31
C ARG A 102 -3.44 5.40 15.41
N SER A 103 -2.16 5.14 15.61
CA SER A 103 -1.43 4.16 14.80
C SER A 103 -0.95 2.99 15.65
N GLY A 104 -0.75 1.86 14.98
CA GLY A 104 -0.05 0.70 15.51
C GLY A 104 0.72 0.02 14.39
N GLU A 105 1.76 -0.68 14.77
CA GLU A 105 2.53 -1.51 13.86
C GLU A 105 2.93 -2.82 14.53
N TRP A 106 3.14 -3.84 13.72
CA TRP A 106 3.77 -5.09 14.14
C TRP A 106 4.54 -5.68 12.96
N ALA A 107 5.66 -6.32 13.26
CA ALA A 107 6.51 -6.99 12.29
C ALA A 107 6.99 -8.32 12.88
N ASP A 108 7.09 -9.35 12.04
CA ASP A 108 7.57 -10.68 12.40
C ASP A 108 8.37 -11.28 11.24
N ILE A 109 9.46 -11.98 11.56
CA ILE A 109 10.34 -12.61 10.57
C ILE A 109 9.66 -13.78 9.85
N GLY A 110 8.59 -14.34 10.45
CA GLY A 110 7.91 -15.50 9.91
C GLY A 110 8.81 -16.73 9.90
N GLY A 111 8.83 -17.43 8.77
CA GLY A 111 9.64 -18.63 8.57
C GLY A 111 11.03 -18.38 7.96
N ARG A 112 11.40 -17.12 7.71
CA ARG A 112 12.68 -16.74 7.08
C ARG A 112 13.83 -16.75 8.08
N ASP A 113 15.05 -16.86 7.57
CA ASP A 113 16.28 -16.81 8.38
C ASP A 113 16.69 -15.37 8.78
N TYR A 114 16.25 -14.36 8.02
CA TYR A 114 16.49 -12.94 8.30
C TYR A 114 15.27 -12.07 7.93
N MET A 115 15.23 -10.83 8.45
CA MET A 115 14.22 -9.83 8.14
C MET A 115 14.75 -8.85 7.09
N GLU A 116 14.18 -8.86 5.89
CA GLU A 116 14.47 -7.92 4.80
C GLU A 116 13.47 -6.74 4.78
N ASP A 117 12.30 -6.93 5.39
CA ASP A 117 11.33 -5.88 5.62
C ASP A 117 11.87 -4.80 6.58
N THR A 118 11.86 -3.55 6.14
CA THR A 118 12.07 -2.37 6.99
C THR A 118 10.85 -1.45 6.93
N HIS A 119 10.38 -1.00 8.10
CA HIS A 119 9.31 -0.01 8.16
C HIS A 119 9.71 1.21 8.99
N VAL A 120 9.36 2.39 8.47
CA VAL A 120 9.50 3.66 9.17
C VAL A 120 8.11 4.28 9.29
N CYS A 121 7.65 4.41 10.54
CA CYS A 121 6.38 5.04 10.90
C CYS A 121 6.67 6.41 11.53
N ILE A 122 6.13 7.48 10.94
CA ILE A 122 6.17 8.83 11.52
C ILE A 122 4.72 9.28 11.70
N ALA A 123 4.19 9.07 12.90
CA ALA A 123 2.77 9.25 13.19
C ALA A 123 2.28 10.70 13.10
N ASP A 124 3.15 11.69 13.32
CA ASP A 124 2.80 13.11 13.29
C ASP A 124 3.98 13.95 12.77
N LEU A 125 3.99 14.18 11.45
CA LEU A 125 4.99 15.02 10.80
C LEU A 125 4.87 16.48 11.24
N ALA A 126 3.66 16.99 11.44
CA ALA A 126 3.43 18.38 11.82
C ALA A 126 4.05 18.69 13.18
N LYS A 127 3.84 17.81 14.17
CA LYS A 127 4.49 17.92 15.49
C LYS A 127 5.99 17.69 15.42
N LYS A 128 6.46 16.77 14.58
CA LYS A 128 7.90 16.43 14.46
C LYS A 128 8.72 17.53 13.77
N PHE A 129 8.12 18.23 12.81
CA PHE A 129 8.78 19.25 11.98
C PHE A 129 8.29 20.69 12.26
N GLY A 130 7.45 20.89 13.28
CA GLY A 130 7.11 22.22 13.80
C GLY A 130 6.14 23.02 12.93
N CYS A 131 5.12 22.37 12.36
CA CYS A 131 4.08 23.06 11.59
C CYS A 131 3.00 23.61 12.54
N GLY A 132 2.93 24.94 12.68
CA GLY A 132 1.85 25.62 13.40
C GLY A 132 0.65 25.84 12.49
N THR A 133 -0.50 25.24 12.80
CA THR A 133 -1.74 25.45 12.03
C THR A 133 -2.37 26.79 12.41
N GLY A 134 -2.46 27.71 11.45
CA GLY A 134 -3.17 28.97 11.58
C GLY A 134 -4.07 29.20 10.37
N GLY A 135 -5.39 29.11 10.58
CA GLY A 135 -6.43 29.65 9.69
C GLY A 135 -7.26 28.63 8.89
N ASP A 136 -8.58 28.76 9.04
CA ASP A 136 -9.75 28.29 8.24
C ASP A 136 -9.88 26.83 7.76
N GLU A 137 -11.16 26.45 7.59
CA GLU A 137 -11.77 25.19 7.10
C GLU A 137 -10.77 24.08 6.74
N ALA A 138 -10.51 23.20 7.71
CA ALA A 138 -9.51 22.15 7.58
C ALA A 138 -10.10 20.93 6.85
N ILE A 139 -9.72 20.79 5.58
CA ILE A 139 -10.00 19.58 4.80
C ILE A 139 -8.95 18.52 5.17
N SER A 140 -9.42 17.39 5.70
CA SER A 140 -8.56 16.23 5.94
C SER A 140 -8.53 15.34 4.70
N PHE A 141 -7.34 15.04 4.21
CA PHE A 141 -7.13 14.09 3.12
C PHE A 141 -6.05 13.08 3.51
N TYR A 142 -6.01 11.96 2.79
CA TYR A 142 -4.91 11.01 2.89
C TYR A 142 -4.43 10.63 1.49
N GLY A 143 -3.11 10.50 1.36
CA GLY A 143 -2.44 10.08 0.13
C GLY A 143 -1.67 8.79 0.34
N VAL A 144 -1.85 7.81 -0.55
CA VAL A 144 -1.03 6.61 -0.64
C VAL A 144 -0.09 6.75 -1.83
N ALA A 145 1.21 6.57 -1.58
CA ALA A 145 2.23 6.47 -2.61
C ALA A 145 2.79 5.05 -2.61
N ASN A 146 2.56 4.29 -3.68
CA ASN A 146 2.99 2.89 -3.77
C ASN A 146 4.03 2.70 -4.87
N ALA A 147 5.17 2.10 -4.54
CA ALA A 147 6.19 1.62 -5.47
C ALA A 147 6.68 0.25 -4.98
N GLY A 148 6.11 -0.82 -5.54
CA GLY A 148 6.29 -2.19 -5.05
C GLY A 148 4.98 -2.95 -4.95
N ASP A 149 5.00 -4.07 -4.25
CA ASP A 149 3.89 -5.02 -4.09
C ASP A 149 3.35 -5.12 -2.65
N CYS A 150 3.80 -4.23 -1.77
CA CYS A 150 3.00 -3.82 -0.61
C CYS A 150 1.64 -3.27 -1.05
N ARG A 151 0.65 -3.35 -0.15
CA ARG A 151 -0.70 -2.82 -0.43
C ARG A 151 -1.27 -2.02 0.74
N ALA A 152 -2.02 -0.97 0.39
CA ALA A 152 -2.82 -0.17 1.31
C ALA A 152 -4.32 -0.36 1.04
N VAL A 153 -5.09 -0.59 2.11
CA VAL A 153 -6.54 -0.81 2.08
C VAL A 153 -7.22 0.02 3.16
N LEU A 154 -8.15 0.88 2.73
CA LEU A 154 -8.99 1.72 3.58
C LEU A 154 -10.27 0.99 3.96
N SER A 155 -10.68 1.06 5.22
CA SER A 155 -12.03 0.64 5.65
C SER A 155 -12.96 1.85 5.66
N ARG A 156 -14.03 1.82 4.85
CA ARG A 156 -15.12 2.81 4.87
C ARG A 156 -16.44 2.12 5.12
N ARG A 157 -17.07 2.39 6.27
CA ARG A 157 -18.29 1.69 6.73
C ARG A 157 -18.18 0.15 6.66
N GLY A 158 -16.96 -0.36 6.78
CA GLY A 158 -16.66 -1.79 6.77
C GLY A 158 -16.57 -2.42 5.41
N VAL A 159 -16.54 -1.61 4.37
CA VAL A 159 -16.15 -2.04 3.02
C VAL A 159 -14.68 -1.71 2.82
N ALA A 160 -13.94 -2.67 2.29
CA ALA A 160 -12.56 -2.47 1.89
C ALA A 160 -12.48 -1.66 0.58
N LEU A 161 -11.85 -0.49 0.66
CA LEU A 161 -11.44 0.33 -0.48
C LEU A 161 -9.93 0.13 -0.71
N VAL A 162 -9.57 -0.33 -1.90
CA VAL A 162 -8.16 -0.52 -2.25
C VAL A 162 -7.55 0.83 -2.60
N MET A 163 -6.48 1.21 -1.91
CA MET A 163 -5.82 2.52 -2.08
C MET A 163 -4.50 2.43 -2.84
N SER A 164 -4.02 1.22 -3.16
CA SER A 164 -2.86 1.01 -4.02
C SER A 164 -2.98 -0.25 -4.86
N LYS A 165 -2.29 -0.27 -5.99
CA LYS A 165 -2.15 -1.45 -6.85
C LYS A 165 -0.74 -2.02 -6.71
N ASP A 166 -0.64 -3.33 -6.58
CA ASP A 166 0.63 -4.02 -6.52
C ASP A 166 1.37 -3.93 -7.87
N HIS A 167 2.66 -3.61 -7.82
CA HIS A 167 3.51 -3.47 -8.99
C HIS A 167 4.30 -4.75 -9.27
N ARG A 168 3.59 -5.80 -9.71
CA ARG A 168 4.18 -7.11 -10.03
C ARG A 168 4.35 -7.33 -11.55
N PRO A 169 5.32 -8.15 -12.00
CA PRO A 169 5.54 -8.44 -13.43
C PRO A 169 4.33 -9.07 -14.14
N CYS A 170 3.39 -9.68 -13.40
CA CYS A 170 2.14 -10.21 -13.94
C CYS A 170 1.08 -9.15 -14.23
N CYS A 171 1.23 -7.91 -13.73
CA CYS A 171 0.31 -6.81 -13.98
C CYS A 171 0.42 -6.35 -15.45
N LYS A 172 -0.71 -6.33 -16.17
CA LYS A 172 -0.75 -6.02 -17.61
C LYS A 172 -0.11 -4.66 -17.94
N ASN A 173 -0.44 -3.62 -17.18
CA ASN A 173 0.09 -2.27 -17.41
C ASN A 173 1.60 -2.21 -17.18
N GLU A 174 2.10 -2.84 -16.11
CA GLU A 174 3.54 -2.89 -15.82
C GLU A 174 4.29 -3.71 -16.88
N ARG A 175 3.73 -4.85 -17.30
CA ARG A 175 4.31 -5.67 -18.37
C ARG A 175 4.45 -4.89 -19.67
N THR A 176 3.40 -4.18 -20.10
CA THR A 176 3.46 -3.34 -21.30
C THR A 176 4.51 -2.23 -21.17
N ARG A 177 4.60 -1.59 -20.00
CA ARG A 177 5.62 -0.57 -19.71
C ARG A 177 7.03 -1.16 -19.82
N ILE A 178 7.29 -2.29 -19.16
CA ILE A 178 8.58 -2.99 -19.15
C ILE A 178 9.02 -3.37 -20.57
N GLU A 179 8.13 -4.01 -21.34
CA GLU A 179 8.40 -4.44 -22.71
C GLU A 179 8.69 -3.24 -23.63
N SER A 180 8.00 -2.11 -23.43
CA SER A 180 8.25 -0.86 -24.18
C SER A 180 9.61 -0.21 -23.89
N LEU A 181 10.21 -0.53 -22.74
CA LEU A 181 11.52 -0.04 -22.29
C LEU A 181 12.64 -1.06 -22.54
N GLY A 182 12.36 -2.12 -23.31
CA GLY A 182 13.33 -3.16 -23.67
C GLY A 182 13.59 -4.19 -22.56
N GLY A 183 12.84 -4.14 -21.46
CA GLY A 183 12.83 -5.21 -20.46
C GLY A 183 11.91 -6.37 -20.87
N PHE A 184 11.95 -7.45 -20.11
CA PHE A 184 11.10 -8.63 -20.33
C PHE A 184 10.68 -9.24 -18.99
N VAL A 185 9.70 -10.14 -19.02
CA VAL A 185 9.27 -10.91 -17.85
C VAL A 185 9.58 -12.38 -18.10
N GLU A 186 10.39 -12.97 -17.24
CA GLU A 186 10.82 -14.36 -17.32
C GLU A 186 10.56 -15.06 -15.99
N TYR A 187 9.88 -16.21 -16.01
CA TYR A 187 9.43 -16.97 -14.82
C TYR A 187 8.67 -16.17 -13.76
N GLY A 188 8.04 -15.05 -14.15
CA GLY A 188 7.34 -14.15 -13.23
C GLY A 188 8.21 -13.04 -12.63
N TYR A 189 9.47 -12.95 -13.05
CA TYR A 189 10.44 -11.95 -12.60
C TYR A 189 10.78 -10.95 -13.71
N LEU A 190 10.96 -9.68 -13.34
CA LEU A 190 11.47 -8.62 -14.19
C LEU A 190 12.90 -8.94 -14.61
N ASN A 191 13.13 -9.03 -15.91
CA ASN A 191 14.40 -9.46 -16.53
C ASN A 191 14.96 -10.75 -15.90
N GLY A 192 14.08 -11.64 -15.42
CA GLY A 192 14.46 -12.88 -14.74
C GLY A 192 15.06 -12.70 -13.33
N GLN A 193 15.04 -11.48 -12.78
CA GLN A 193 15.77 -11.14 -11.56
C GLN A 193 14.89 -10.69 -10.39
N LEU A 194 13.89 -9.82 -10.61
CA LEU A 194 13.12 -9.19 -9.52
C LEU A 194 11.63 -9.56 -9.53
N ALA A 195 11.06 -9.87 -8.37
CA ALA A 195 9.63 -10.16 -8.22
C ALA A 195 8.72 -8.91 -8.30
N VAL A 196 9.34 -7.72 -8.29
CA VAL A 196 8.67 -6.42 -8.38
C VAL A 196 9.10 -5.65 -9.62
N THR A 197 8.24 -4.72 -10.05
CA THR A 197 8.47 -3.87 -11.24
C THR A 197 8.74 -2.41 -10.89
N ARG A 198 8.48 -2.05 -9.64
CA ARG A 198 8.80 -0.76 -9.08
C ARG A 198 9.43 -0.94 -7.71
N ALA A 199 10.55 -0.28 -7.46
CA ALA A 199 11.28 -0.34 -6.21
C ALA A 199 12.19 0.89 -6.07
N LEU A 200 12.55 1.20 -4.83
CA LEU A 200 13.65 2.13 -4.54
C LEU A 200 14.91 1.31 -4.33
N GLY A 201 15.93 1.47 -5.17
CA GLY A 201 17.13 0.64 -5.13
C GLY A 201 17.34 -0.14 -6.41
N ASP A 202 18.09 -1.25 -6.32
CA ASP A 202 18.34 -2.28 -7.37
C ASP A 202 18.82 -1.80 -8.74
N TRP A 203 19.11 -0.51 -8.84
CA TRP A 203 19.73 0.17 -9.96
C TRP A 203 21.10 -0.42 -10.33
N HIS A 204 21.75 -1.16 -9.44
CA HIS A 204 23.03 -1.81 -9.71
C HIS A 204 22.87 -3.12 -10.52
N LEU A 205 21.66 -3.68 -10.60
CA LEU A 205 21.38 -4.88 -11.38
C LEU A 205 21.43 -4.58 -12.88
N GLU A 206 21.98 -5.53 -13.64
CA GLU A 206 22.11 -5.39 -15.08
C GLU A 206 20.73 -5.36 -15.74
N GLY A 207 20.54 -4.41 -16.66
CA GLY A 207 19.28 -4.24 -17.38
C GLY A 207 18.17 -3.52 -16.61
N MET A 208 18.41 -3.06 -15.37
CA MET A 208 17.40 -2.30 -14.60
C MET A 208 17.43 -0.79 -14.83
N LYS A 209 18.61 -0.25 -15.19
CA LYS A 209 18.82 1.17 -15.46
C LYS A 209 18.35 1.60 -16.85
N GLN A 210 18.16 2.91 -16.97
CA GLN A 210 17.92 3.58 -18.25
C GLN A 210 19.03 3.22 -19.26
N SER A 211 18.62 2.63 -20.38
CA SER A 211 19.48 2.48 -21.55
C SER A 211 19.52 3.81 -22.30
N SER A 212 20.66 4.15 -22.91
CA SER A 212 20.91 5.46 -23.53
C SER A 212 19.91 5.89 -24.61
N ASN A 213 19.07 4.97 -25.09
CA ASN A 213 18.19 5.17 -26.25
C ASN A 213 16.69 5.14 -25.92
N MET A 214 16.29 4.81 -24.69
CA MET A 214 14.88 4.73 -24.28
C MET A 214 14.72 5.45 -22.95
N GLY A 215 13.76 6.38 -22.86
CA GLY A 215 13.60 7.37 -21.78
C GLY A 215 13.34 6.86 -20.35
N GLY A 216 13.81 5.67 -19.97
CA GLY A 216 13.72 5.08 -18.63
C GLY A 216 14.26 3.64 -18.61
N GLY A 217 14.48 3.09 -17.41
CA GLY A 217 14.77 1.66 -17.21
C GLY A 217 13.49 0.87 -16.92
N PRO A 218 13.48 -0.46 -17.11
CA PRO A 218 12.29 -1.28 -16.87
C PRO A 218 11.89 -1.34 -15.39
N LEU A 219 12.83 -1.18 -14.45
CA LEU A 219 12.55 -0.96 -13.02
C LEU A 219 12.29 0.52 -12.77
N SER A 220 11.12 0.86 -12.20
CA SER A 220 10.76 2.25 -11.91
C SER A 220 10.81 2.57 -10.41
N ALA A 221 11.35 3.73 -10.05
CA ALA A 221 11.25 4.29 -8.71
C ALA A 221 10.01 5.20 -8.53
N GLU A 222 9.24 5.43 -9.60
CA GLU A 222 8.09 6.33 -9.60
C GLU A 222 6.86 5.68 -8.95
N PRO A 223 6.35 6.23 -7.83
CA PRO A 223 5.19 5.67 -7.16
C PRO A 223 3.88 5.99 -7.91
N GLU A 224 2.90 5.10 -7.79
CA GLU A 224 1.50 5.43 -8.08
C GLU A 224 0.91 6.16 -6.86
N LEU A 225 0.28 7.31 -7.10
CA LEU A 225 -0.34 8.16 -6.08
C LEU A 225 -1.87 8.02 -6.12
N GLU A 226 -2.48 7.74 -4.97
CA GLU A 226 -3.93 7.79 -4.77
C GLU A 226 -4.25 8.77 -3.63
N LEU A 227 -5.09 9.77 -3.91
CA LEU A 227 -5.50 10.79 -2.95
C LEU A 227 -7.01 10.70 -2.70
N ILE A 228 -7.41 10.71 -1.44
CA ILE A 228 -8.83 10.72 -1.06
C ILE A 228 -9.10 11.72 0.05
N THR A 229 -10.23 12.42 -0.05
CA THR A 229 -10.76 13.24 1.06
C THR A 229 -11.32 12.31 2.12
N LEU A 230 -10.86 12.49 3.37
CA LEU A 230 -11.34 11.73 4.50
C LEU A 230 -12.74 12.20 4.89
N THR A 231 -13.56 11.23 5.24
CA THR A 231 -14.93 11.41 5.69
C THR A 231 -15.10 10.77 7.06
N ARG A 232 -16.17 11.13 7.78
CA ARG A 232 -16.51 10.50 9.08
C ARG A 232 -16.81 9.00 8.99
N GLU A 233 -16.91 8.48 7.78
CA GLU A 233 -17.19 7.08 7.47
C GLU A 233 -15.92 6.23 7.32
N ASP A 234 -14.75 6.89 7.23
CA ASP A 234 -13.43 6.27 7.10
C ASP A 234 -12.90 5.86 8.45
N GLU A 235 -12.68 4.57 8.64
CA GLU A 235 -12.45 4.04 9.98
C GLU A 235 -10.96 3.87 10.27
N PHE A 236 -10.27 3.19 9.36
CA PHE A 236 -8.85 2.94 9.45
C PHE A 236 -8.26 2.56 8.09
N LEU A 237 -6.96 2.76 7.95
CA LEU A 237 -6.14 2.31 6.83
C LEU A 237 -5.21 1.18 7.30
N ILE A 238 -5.13 0.10 6.53
CA ILE A 238 -4.16 -0.98 6.70
C ILE A 238 -3.12 -0.88 5.60
N ILE A 239 -1.84 -0.87 5.96
CA ILE A 239 -0.70 -0.97 5.04
C ILE A 239 0.07 -2.22 5.44
N ALA A 240 0.33 -3.13 4.52
CA ALA A 240 1.09 -4.33 4.84
C ALA A 240 1.97 -4.80 3.67
N SER A 241 3.01 -5.59 4.01
CA SER A 241 3.81 -6.33 3.04
C SER A 241 2.99 -7.45 2.40
N ASP A 242 3.48 -7.99 1.29
CA ASP A 242 2.78 -9.05 0.58
C ASP A 242 2.66 -10.35 1.38
N GLY A 243 3.59 -10.64 2.28
CA GLY A 243 3.46 -11.74 3.25
C GLY A 243 2.14 -11.71 4.05
N ILE A 244 1.50 -10.55 4.21
CA ILE A 244 0.12 -10.45 4.73
C ILE A 244 -0.93 -10.65 3.63
N TRP A 245 -0.78 -9.97 2.49
CA TRP A 245 -1.77 -9.93 1.41
C TRP A 245 -1.90 -11.23 0.62
N GLU A 246 -0.93 -12.14 0.73
CA GLU A 246 -1.03 -13.51 0.23
C GLU A 246 -2.07 -14.34 1.01
N PHE A 247 -2.25 -14.05 2.31
CA PHE A 247 -3.12 -14.82 3.20
C PHE A 247 -4.40 -14.08 3.58
N PHE A 248 -4.52 -12.81 3.20
CA PHE A 248 -5.70 -11.98 3.43
C PHE A 248 -6.21 -11.34 2.14
N SER A 249 -7.48 -11.57 1.83
CA SER A 249 -8.19 -10.67 0.91
C SER A 249 -8.44 -9.32 1.56
N ASN A 250 -8.56 -8.26 0.75
CA ASN A 250 -8.78 -6.89 1.22
C ASN A 250 -9.96 -6.81 2.21
N GLN A 251 -11.09 -7.44 1.87
CA GLN A 251 -12.27 -7.45 2.73
C GLN A 251 -12.08 -8.30 4.00
N ASN A 252 -11.40 -9.45 3.91
CA ASN A 252 -11.13 -10.28 5.09
C ASN A 252 -10.21 -9.54 6.09
N ALA A 253 -9.23 -8.78 5.62
CA ALA A 253 -8.38 -7.95 6.47
C ALA A 253 -9.20 -6.89 7.21
N VAL A 254 -10.08 -6.17 6.50
CA VAL A 254 -10.99 -5.17 7.09
C VAL A 254 -11.93 -5.82 8.10
N ASP A 255 -12.62 -6.91 7.75
CA ASP A 255 -13.55 -7.61 8.63
C ASP A 255 -12.86 -8.17 9.89
N PHE A 256 -11.63 -8.65 9.74
CA PHE A 256 -10.83 -9.11 10.87
C PHE A 256 -10.46 -7.93 11.78
N ALA A 257 -9.86 -6.88 11.22
CA ALA A 257 -9.41 -5.71 11.98
C ALA A 257 -10.58 -5.04 12.73
N ARG A 258 -11.73 -4.84 12.06
CA ARG A 258 -12.95 -4.33 12.69
C ARG A 258 -13.36 -5.13 13.92
N ARG A 259 -13.42 -6.46 13.79
CA ARG A 259 -13.84 -7.34 14.89
C ARG A 259 -12.90 -7.23 16.08
N ARG A 260 -11.59 -7.14 15.85
CA ARG A 260 -10.59 -7.00 16.91
C ARG A 260 -10.66 -5.63 17.58
N LEU A 261 -10.74 -4.56 16.80
CA LEU A 261 -10.94 -3.21 17.32
C LEU A 261 -12.25 -3.08 18.11
N GLN A 262 -13.31 -3.77 17.74
CA GLN A 262 -14.56 -3.82 18.52
C GLN A 262 -14.41 -4.53 19.87
N VAL A 263 -13.46 -5.45 20.01
CA VAL A 263 -13.22 -6.18 21.27
C VAL A 263 -12.36 -5.37 22.24
N HIS A 264 -11.25 -4.78 21.77
CA HIS A 264 -10.27 -4.16 22.66
C HIS A 264 -9.86 -2.73 22.26
N ASN A 265 -10.19 -2.28 21.05
CA ASN A 265 -9.86 -0.96 20.49
C ASN A 265 -8.37 -0.57 20.56
N ASP A 266 -7.47 -1.56 20.63
CA ASP A 266 -6.01 -1.38 20.65
C ASP A 266 -5.44 -1.68 19.25
N VAL A 267 -4.94 -0.65 18.58
CA VAL A 267 -4.46 -0.72 17.20
C VAL A 267 -3.21 -1.59 17.07
N LYS A 268 -2.30 -1.53 18.05
CA LYS A 268 -1.05 -2.30 18.03
C LYS A 268 -1.32 -3.78 18.29
N LEU A 269 -2.20 -4.08 19.24
CA LEU A 269 -2.63 -5.46 19.48
C LEU A 269 -3.35 -6.03 18.25
N CYS A 270 -4.19 -5.24 17.58
CA CYS A 270 -4.85 -5.66 16.34
C CYS A 270 -3.84 -6.00 15.24
N CYS A 271 -2.76 -5.21 15.09
CA CYS A 271 -1.68 -5.49 14.15
C CYS A 271 -0.99 -6.84 14.46
N LYS A 272 -0.69 -7.09 15.73
CA LYS A 272 -0.13 -8.38 16.17
C LYS A 272 -1.05 -9.55 15.84
N GLU A 273 -2.34 -9.43 16.11
CA GLU A 273 -3.31 -10.49 15.84
C GLU A 273 -3.50 -10.76 14.34
N ILE A 274 -3.34 -9.75 13.46
CA ILE A 274 -3.33 -9.94 12.01
C ILE A 274 -2.16 -10.82 11.59
N ILE A 275 -0.95 -10.53 12.10
CA ILE A 275 0.25 -11.33 11.83
C ILE A 275 0.11 -12.76 12.37
N GLU A 276 -0.37 -12.92 13.61
CA GLU A 276 -0.62 -14.25 14.19
C GLU A 276 -1.63 -15.07 13.37
N GLU A 277 -2.64 -14.40 12.82
CA GLU A 277 -3.62 -15.04 11.94
C GLU A 277 -3.02 -15.39 10.56
N ALA A 278 -2.13 -14.57 10.00
CA ALA A 278 -1.39 -14.90 8.78
C ALA A 278 -0.51 -16.14 8.99
N MET A 279 0.25 -16.19 10.10
CA MET A 279 1.07 -17.36 10.45
C MET A 279 0.22 -18.63 10.62
N LYS A 280 -0.95 -18.54 11.26
CA LYS A 280 -1.88 -19.68 11.36
C LYS A 280 -2.39 -20.18 10.01
N ARG A 281 -2.43 -19.32 8.99
CA ARG A 281 -2.80 -19.68 7.61
C ARG A 281 -1.62 -20.22 6.80
N GLY A 282 -0.43 -20.27 7.39
CA GLY A 282 0.77 -20.83 6.76
C GLY A 282 1.71 -19.79 6.16
N ALA A 283 1.62 -18.52 6.57
CA ALA A 283 2.57 -17.50 6.14
C ALA A 283 4.00 -17.85 6.58
N THR A 284 4.90 -17.89 5.60
CA THR A 284 6.33 -18.21 5.81
C THR A 284 7.25 -17.04 5.54
N ASP A 285 6.74 -15.98 4.92
CA ASP A 285 7.53 -14.80 4.57
C ASP A 285 7.72 -13.84 5.75
N ASN A 286 8.50 -12.78 5.57
CA ASN A 286 8.49 -11.64 6.47
C ASN A 286 7.11 -10.97 6.46
N LEU A 287 6.62 -10.62 7.65
CA LEU A 287 5.27 -10.11 7.84
C LEU A 287 5.34 -8.76 8.50
N THR A 288 4.90 -7.71 7.80
CA THR A 288 4.84 -6.36 8.35
C THR A 288 3.46 -5.77 8.12
N VAL A 289 2.86 -5.20 9.17
CA VAL A 289 1.59 -4.48 9.09
C VAL A 289 1.64 -3.18 9.90
N VAL A 290 1.13 -2.11 9.29
CA VAL A 290 0.90 -0.81 9.90
C VAL A 290 -0.57 -0.47 9.75
N MET A 291 -1.19 0.01 10.82
CA MET A 291 -2.58 0.43 10.82
C MET A 291 -2.71 1.84 11.37
N VAL A 292 -3.52 2.66 10.70
CA VAL A 292 -3.84 4.03 11.13
C VAL A 292 -5.35 4.15 11.25
N CYS A 293 -5.86 4.36 12.47
CA CYS A 293 -7.27 4.64 12.73
C CYS A 293 -7.53 6.15 12.70
N PHE A 294 -8.69 6.54 12.18
CA PHE A 294 -9.12 7.95 12.06
C PHE A 294 -10.09 8.38 13.17
N HIS A 295 -10.45 7.46 14.06
CA HIS A 295 -11.34 7.69 15.20
C HIS A 295 -10.73 7.20 16.52
N LEU A 296 -11.16 7.84 17.62
CA LEU A 296 -10.83 7.43 18.98
C LEU A 296 -11.56 6.13 19.37
N ASP A 297 -12.84 6.04 19.03
CA ASP A 297 -13.69 4.89 19.33
C ASP A 297 -13.48 3.75 18.34
N SER A 298 -13.92 2.56 18.72
CA SER A 298 -13.88 1.39 17.84
C SER A 298 -14.90 1.51 16.71
N PRO A 299 -14.67 0.84 15.55
CA PRO A 299 -15.61 0.85 14.45
C PRO A 299 -16.99 0.35 14.90
N PRO A 300 -18.09 1.07 14.58
CA PRO A 300 -19.41 0.69 15.05
C PRO A 300 -19.81 -0.70 14.54
N PRO A 301 -20.67 -1.45 15.25
CA PRO A 301 -21.23 -2.69 14.71
C PRO A 301 -21.98 -2.38 13.41
N ILE A 302 -21.68 -3.13 12.34
CA ILE A 302 -22.47 -3.02 11.11
C ILE A 302 -23.85 -3.58 11.47
N ALA A 303 -24.88 -2.75 11.43
CA ALA A 303 -26.25 -3.21 11.58
C ALA A 303 -26.48 -4.26 10.49
N ALA A 304 -26.60 -5.54 10.89
CA ALA A 304 -26.99 -6.56 9.94
C ALA A 304 -28.28 -6.07 9.27
N PRO A 305 -28.38 -6.04 7.93
CA PRO A 305 -29.68 -5.82 7.31
C PRO A 305 -30.60 -6.82 7.99
N GLN A 306 -31.70 -6.33 8.59
CA GLN A 306 -32.69 -7.22 9.19
C GLN A 306 -32.94 -8.28 8.13
N LYS A 307 -32.45 -9.50 8.36
CA LYS A 307 -32.75 -10.60 7.46
C LYS A 307 -34.26 -10.64 7.50
N MET A 308 -34.93 -10.17 6.44
CA MET A 308 -36.32 -10.51 6.24
C MET A 308 -36.29 -12.01 6.33
N ARG A 309 -36.84 -12.52 7.44
CA ARG A 309 -36.90 -13.94 7.72
C ARG A 309 -37.95 -14.41 6.73
N VAL A 310 -37.54 -14.63 5.48
CA VAL A 310 -38.39 -15.20 4.46
C VAL A 310 -38.68 -16.58 5.00
N ARG A 311 -39.86 -16.73 5.62
CA ARG A 311 -40.42 -18.04 5.91
C ARG A 311 -40.56 -18.69 4.53
N ARG A 312 -39.61 -19.54 4.18
CA ARG A 312 -39.77 -20.43 3.04
C ARG A 312 -40.86 -21.43 3.41
N SER A 313 -42.11 -21.04 3.18
CA SER A 313 -43.25 -21.95 3.23
C SER A 313 -43.39 -22.58 1.85
N ILE A 314 -43.16 -23.88 1.79
CA ILE A 314 -43.54 -24.71 0.66
C ILE A 314 -45.06 -24.90 0.70
N SER A 315 -45.75 -24.64 -0.41
CA SER A 315 -47.20 -24.93 -0.50
C SER A 315 -47.44 -26.43 -0.40
N ALA A 316 -48.64 -26.83 0.05
CA ALA A 316 -49.01 -28.25 0.11
C ALA A 316 -48.85 -28.93 -1.26
N GLU A 317 -49.18 -28.23 -2.34
CA GLU A 317 -48.98 -28.69 -3.72
C GLU A 317 -47.49 -28.83 -4.09
N GLY A 318 -46.64 -27.87 -3.69
CA GLY A 318 -45.20 -27.95 -3.89
C GLY A 318 -44.57 -29.14 -3.17
N LEU A 319 -45.07 -29.49 -1.98
CA LEU A 319 -44.62 -30.66 -1.22
C LEU A 319 -45.04 -31.96 -1.91
N GLN A 320 -46.23 -31.99 -2.50
CA GLN A 320 -46.75 -33.15 -3.20
C GLN A 320 -45.95 -33.43 -4.49
N ASN A 321 -45.61 -32.38 -5.24
CA ASN A 321 -44.81 -32.49 -6.47
C ASN A 321 -43.39 -32.99 -6.19
N LEU A 322 -42.76 -32.53 -5.10
CA LEU A 322 -41.45 -33.03 -4.67
C LEU A 322 -41.50 -34.50 -4.25
N LYS A 323 -42.57 -34.93 -3.58
CA LYS A 323 -42.75 -36.35 -3.22
C LYS A 323 -42.88 -37.25 -4.45
N LEU A 324 -43.60 -36.79 -5.47
CA LEU A 324 -43.73 -37.52 -6.74
C LEU A 324 -42.39 -37.61 -7.48
N LEU A 325 -41.59 -36.55 -7.45
CA LEU A 325 -40.28 -36.51 -8.13
C LEU A 325 -39.23 -37.42 -7.50
N LEU A 326 -39.31 -37.66 -6.18
CA LEU A 326 -38.38 -38.51 -5.43
C LEU A 326 -38.80 -39.99 -5.40
N GLN A 327 -39.97 -40.32 -5.92
CA GLN A 327 -40.53 -41.68 -5.99
C GLN A 327 -40.61 -42.23 -7.43
N GLY A 328 -40.08 -41.50 -8.41
CA GLY A 328 -39.85 -41.99 -9.79
C GLY A 328 -38.38 -42.31 -10.01
#